data_AF-A0A951V3Y8-F1
#
_entry.id   AF-A0A951V3Y8-F1
#
_cell.length_a   1.000
_cell.length_b   1.000
_cell.length_c   1.000
_cell.angle_alpha   90.00
_cell.angle_beta   90.00
_cell.angle_gamma   90.00
#
_symmetry.space_group_name_H-M   'P 1'
#
loop_
_entity.id
_entity.type
_entity.pdbx_description
1 polymer ?
#
loop_
_entity_poly.entity_id
_entity_poly.type
_entity_poly.pdbx_seq_one_letter_code
_entity_poly.pdbx_strand_id
1 'polypeptide(L)'
;MDNITKKILGIFDQISQIPRQSKHEEAISAWLVNWAKERGISVKTDTVMNVFMSVPATPGYEDRPVVVLQGHMDMVCEKTPDSGHDFSKDPIRLIYDGDWLKADKTTLGADNGIALAYALAVVEAGIPHPELELLFTVDEETGLTGATALEPDSLKGKILLNLDSEDEGVFTIGCCGGVDTRVWFPLQYEPAGPDDKTLLLKVGGCVGGHSGGDIVRHRANANKLLVRTLWGLYRSIPTGLVRLHGGTAHNAIPRDAEALITVPADAVESAGKRIEKMLAVFRNEYKGFEKNIDMSLKPEKPAERIITKVLTERILRFMLAYPNGIEELDPSVYQGGPLLAETSNNFAVIRTEDDTVRVLSSQRSQVMSARDMMTQKIEMI
;
A
#
# COMPACT_ATOMS: atom_id res chain seq x y z
N MET A 1 -12.47 -0.52 -32.27
CA MET A 1 -11.51 -1.51 -31.76
C MET A 1 -10.89 -2.26 -32.92
N ASP A 2 -9.60 -2.09 -33.13
CA ASP A 2 -8.85 -2.75 -34.19
C ASP A 2 -8.61 -4.25 -33.89
N ASN A 3 -7.95 -4.95 -34.82
CA ASN A 3 -7.76 -6.39 -34.72
C ASN A 3 -6.76 -6.80 -33.62
N ILE A 4 -5.75 -5.98 -33.30
CA ILE A 4 -4.78 -6.35 -32.26
C ILE A 4 -5.43 -6.24 -30.89
N THR A 5 -6.21 -5.17 -30.64
CA THR A 5 -6.93 -5.00 -29.38
C THR A 5 -7.94 -6.13 -29.18
N LYS A 6 -8.67 -6.55 -30.22
CA LYS A 6 -9.59 -7.70 -30.12
C LYS A 6 -8.86 -8.99 -29.74
N LYS A 7 -7.66 -9.21 -30.26
CA LYS A 7 -6.84 -10.40 -29.93
C LYS A 7 -6.37 -10.35 -28.49
N ILE A 8 -5.86 -9.20 -28.04
CA ILE A 8 -5.45 -8.98 -26.64
C ILE A 8 -6.63 -9.25 -25.70
N LEU A 9 -7.78 -8.62 -25.94
CA LEU A 9 -8.96 -8.81 -25.10
C LEU A 9 -9.52 -10.23 -25.17
N GLY A 10 -9.39 -10.93 -26.29
CA GLY A 10 -9.77 -12.34 -26.40
C GLY A 10 -8.85 -13.29 -25.62
N ILE A 11 -7.56 -12.95 -25.46
CA ILE A 11 -6.64 -13.67 -24.58
C ILE A 11 -6.93 -13.31 -23.12
N PHE A 12 -7.17 -12.03 -22.83
CA PHE A 12 -7.54 -11.59 -21.49
C PHE A 12 -8.85 -12.23 -20.99
N ASP A 13 -9.82 -12.44 -21.88
CA ASP A 13 -11.04 -13.19 -21.57
C ASP A 13 -10.75 -14.64 -21.15
N GLN A 14 -9.83 -15.32 -21.85
CA GLN A 14 -9.37 -16.67 -21.49
C GLN A 14 -8.65 -16.68 -20.13
N ILE A 15 -7.76 -15.72 -19.88
CA ILE A 15 -7.08 -15.54 -18.59
C ILE A 15 -8.10 -15.31 -17.48
N SER A 16 -9.12 -14.50 -17.75
CA SER A 16 -10.20 -14.19 -16.80
C SER A 16 -11.08 -15.40 -16.46
N GLN A 17 -11.07 -16.46 -17.28
CA GLN A 17 -11.74 -17.72 -16.96
C GLN A 17 -11.00 -18.56 -15.91
N ILE A 18 -9.77 -18.18 -15.53
CA ILE A 18 -8.91 -18.95 -14.65
C ILE A 18 -8.80 -18.23 -13.31
N PRO A 19 -9.31 -18.82 -12.21
CA PRO A 19 -9.04 -18.36 -10.87
C PRO A 19 -7.53 -18.27 -10.61
N ARG A 20 -7.07 -17.09 -10.18
CA ARG A 20 -5.64 -16.76 -10.04
C ARG A 20 -5.37 -15.80 -8.88
N GLN A 21 -6.02 -16.07 -7.75
CA GLN A 21 -5.77 -15.33 -6.51
C GLN A 21 -4.29 -15.41 -6.14
N SER A 22 -3.72 -14.33 -5.59
CA SER A 22 -2.34 -14.36 -5.09
C SER A 22 -2.10 -15.51 -4.13
N LYS A 23 -0.98 -16.22 -4.31
CA LYS A 23 -0.59 -17.50 -3.67
C LYS A 23 -1.34 -18.74 -4.14
N HIS A 24 -2.20 -18.61 -5.15
CA HIS A 24 -2.99 -19.69 -5.74
C HIS A 24 -2.89 -19.66 -7.27
N GLU A 25 -1.69 -19.47 -7.80
CA GLU A 25 -1.39 -19.31 -9.23
C GLU A 25 -1.21 -20.63 -9.97
N GLU A 26 -1.42 -21.79 -9.33
CA GLU A 26 -1.14 -23.10 -9.93
C GLU A 26 -1.91 -23.31 -11.24
N ALA A 27 -3.18 -22.89 -11.28
CA ALA A 27 -4.05 -23.05 -12.43
C ALA A 27 -3.60 -22.18 -13.63
N ILE A 28 -3.27 -20.91 -13.39
CA ILE A 28 -2.83 -19.99 -14.46
C ILE A 28 -1.42 -20.34 -14.94
N SER A 29 -0.51 -20.74 -14.05
CA SER A 29 0.83 -21.21 -14.41
C SER A 29 0.74 -22.47 -15.29
N ALA A 30 -0.09 -23.45 -14.92
CA ALA A 30 -0.32 -24.64 -15.74
C ALA A 30 -0.94 -24.31 -17.10
N TRP A 31 -1.89 -23.38 -17.16
CA TRP A 31 -2.50 -22.94 -18.41
C TRP A 31 -1.47 -22.28 -19.35
N LEU A 32 -0.62 -21.40 -18.83
CA LEU A 32 0.47 -20.76 -19.60
C LEU A 32 1.47 -21.79 -20.13
N VAL A 33 1.86 -22.77 -19.31
CA VAL A 33 2.74 -23.87 -19.73
C VAL A 33 2.11 -24.69 -20.86
N ASN A 34 0.82 -25.00 -20.77
CA ASN A 34 0.12 -25.73 -21.82
C ASN A 34 -0.02 -24.90 -23.09
N TRP A 35 -0.36 -23.61 -22.97
CA TRP A 35 -0.45 -22.67 -24.08
C TRP A 35 0.85 -22.63 -24.89
N ALA A 36 2.01 -22.62 -24.22
CA ALA A 36 3.32 -22.63 -24.84
C ALA A 36 3.62 -23.98 -25.54
N LYS A 37 3.36 -25.10 -24.86
CA LYS A 37 3.58 -26.45 -25.42
C LYS A 37 2.77 -26.71 -26.67
N GLU A 38 1.50 -26.31 -26.69
CA GLU A 38 0.62 -26.44 -27.87
C GLU A 38 1.15 -25.69 -29.09
N ARG A 39 1.96 -24.66 -28.87
CA ARG A 39 2.57 -23.81 -29.92
C ARG A 39 4.03 -24.17 -30.18
N GLY A 40 4.55 -25.23 -29.57
CA GLY A 40 5.95 -25.64 -29.72
C GLY A 40 6.95 -24.63 -29.16
N ILE A 41 6.52 -23.76 -28.23
CA ILE A 41 7.37 -22.78 -27.57
C ILE A 41 8.08 -23.46 -26.40
N SER A 42 9.39 -23.23 -26.28
CA SER A 42 10.16 -23.73 -25.15
C SER A 42 9.69 -23.07 -23.87
N VAL A 43 9.32 -23.87 -22.86
CA VAL A 43 8.78 -23.38 -21.58
C VAL A 43 9.36 -24.16 -20.41
N LYS A 44 9.67 -23.45 -19.32
CA LYS A 44 10.06 -24.02 -18.02
C LYS A 44 9.36 -23.26 -16.90
N THR A 45 9.30 -23.89 -15.73
CA THR A 45 8.91 -23.25 -14.47
C THR A 45 10.03 -23.39 -13.45
N ASP A 46 10.12 -22.46 -12.51
CA ASP A 46 11.01 -22.60 -11.36
C ASP A 46 10.29 -23.25 -10.16
N THR A 47 10.93 -23.23 -8.99
CA THR A 47 10.43 -23.85 -7.76
C THR A 47 9.21 -23.15 -7.16
N VAL A 48 8.97 -21.89 -7.54
CA VAL A 48 7.80 -21.09 -7.09
C VAL A 48 6.77 -20.90 -8.20
N MET A 49 6.91 -21.62 -9.31
CA MET A 49 5.98 -21.63 -10.44
C MET A 49 5.97 -20.36 -11.29
N ASN A 50 7.03 -19.54 -11.25
CA ASN A 50 7.23 -18.54 -12.30
C ASN A 50 7.35 -19.27 -13.64
N VAL A 51 6.74 -18.70 -14.69
CA VAL A 51 6.74 -19.29 -16.04
C VAL A 51 7.73 -18.53 -16.93
N PHE A 52 8.60 -19.27 -17.59
CA PHE A 52 9.58 -18.75 -18.54
C PHE A 52 9.32 -19.36 -19.91
N MET A 53 9.01 -18.54 -20.90
CA MET A 53 8.85 -18.97 -22.29
C MET A 53 9.93 -18.35 -23.16
N SER A 54 10.55 -19.14 -24.04
CA SER A 54 11.55 -18.66 -25.01
C SER A 54 10.97 -18.75 -26.41
N VAL A 55 10.76 -17.58 -27.01
CA VAL A 55 10.19 -17.41 -28.35
C VAL A 55 11.32 -17.00 -29.31
N PRO A 56 11.57 -17.75 -30.39
CA PRO A 56 12.65 -17.45 -31.33
C PRO A 56 12.41 -16.11 -32.04
N ALA A 57 13.49 -15.46 -32.46
CA ALA A 57 13.40 -14.23 -33.26
C ALA A 57 12.63 -14.47 -34.57
N THR A 58 11.88 -13.47 -34.99
CA THR A 58 11.28 -13.46 -36.34
C THR A 58 12.35 -13.20 -37.41
N PRO A 59 12.12 -13.60 -38.68
CA PRO A 59 13.07 -13.38 -39.76
C PRO A 59 13.51 -11.91 -39.90
N GLY A 60 14.82 -11.67 -39.87
CA GLY A 60 15.42 -10.33 -39.93
C GLY A 60 15.68 -9.66 -38.58
N TYR A 61 15.40 -10.36 -37.47
CA TYR A 61 15.61 -9.87 -36.10
C TYR A 61 16.56 -10.77 -35.28
N GLU A 62 17.21 -11.74 -35.90
CA GLU A 62 18.08 -12.72 -35.23
C GLU A 62 19.31 -12.07 -34.57
N ASP A 63 19.84 -11.01 -35.17
CA ASP A 63 21.02 -10.27 -34.65
C ASP A 63 20.65 -9.17 -33.63
N ARG A 64 19.39 -9.13 -33.17
CA ARG A 64 18.91 -8.11 -32.23
C ARG A 64 19.01 -8.60 -30.78
N PRO A 65 19.21 -7.70 -29.80
CA PRO A 65 19.24 -8.09 -28.39
C PRO A 65 17.96 -8.80 -27.95
N VAL A 66 18.11 -9.85 -27.14
CA VAL A 66 16.99 -10.56 -26.52
C VAL A 66 16.23 -9.61 -25.59
N VAL A 67 14.90 -9.60 -25.71
CA VAL A 67 13.99 -8.76 -24.92
C VAL A 67 13.14 -9.63 -24.01
N VAL A 68 13.06 -9.27 -22.73
CA VAL A 68 12.17 -9.90 -21.76
C VAL A 68 10.88 -9.08 -21.67
N LEU A 69 9.74 -9.72 -21.88
CA LEU A 69 8.43 -9.15 -21.55
C LEU A 69 7.99 -9.76 -20.23
N GLN A 70 7.77 -8.92 -19.22
CA GLN A 70 7.41 -9.38 -17.88
C GLN A 70 6.06 -8.83 -17.42
N GLY A 71 5.26 -9.71 -16.82
CA GLY A 71 4.07 -9.38 -16.04
C GLY A 71 3.86 -10.38 -14.91
N HIS A 72 2.94 -10.12 -14.00
CA HIS A 72 2.62 -11.05 -12.91
C HIS A 72 1.27 -11.77 -13.15
N MET A 73 1.18 -13.02 -12.69
CA MET A 73 0.05 -13.90 -12.99
C MET A 73 -1.12 -13.74 -12.04
N ASP A 74 -0.85 -13.33 -10.80
CA ASP A 74 -1.86 -13.20 -9.77
C ASP A 74 -2.70 -11.92 -9.92
N MET A 75 -3.71 -11.79 -9.06
CA MET A 75 -4.51 -10.58 -8.95
C MET A 75 -4.98 -10.38 -7.51
N VAL A 76 -5.15 -9.12 -7.11
CA VAL A 76 -5.94 -8.78 -5.91
C VAL A 76 -7.36 -9.34 -6.03
N CYS A 77 -7.84 -9.98 -4.96
CA CYS A 77 -9.18 -10.55 -4.85
C CYS A 77 -10.08 -9.76 -3.90
N GLU A 78 -10.57 -8.61 -4.36
CA GLU A 78 -11.49 -7.76 -3.60
C GLU A 78 -12.87 -7.71 -4.27
N LYS A 79 -13.94 -7.66 -3.45
CA LYS A 79 -15.32 -7.66 -3.95
C LYS A 79 -16.23 -6.80 -3.08
N THR A 80 -17.34 -6.35 -3.66
CA THR A 80 -18.33 -5.61 -2.88
C THR A 80 -19.01 -6.54 -1.85
N PRO A 81 -19.51 -6.01 -0.72
CA PRO A 81 -20.10 -6.85 0.34
C PRO A 81 -21.28 -7.73 -0.11
N ASP A 82 -21.98 -7.31 -1.17
CA ASP A 82 -23.13 -8.01 -1.76
C ASP A 82 -22.74 -8.98 -2.91
N SER A 83 -21.44 -9.13 -3.21
CA SER A 83 -20.96 -10.03 -4.25
C SER A 83 -20.81 -11.48 -3.74
N GLY A 84 -21.49 -12.39 -4.43
CA GLY A 84 -21.43 -13.84 -4.19
C GLY A 84 -20.20 -14.55 -4.78
N HIS A 85 -19.32 -13.82 -5.47
CA HIS A 85 -18.17 -14.38 -6.19
C HIS A 85 -17.17 -15.07 -5.26
N ASP A 86 -16.71 -16.27 -5.64
CA ASP A 86 -15.69 -17.06 -4.94
C ASP A 86 -14.44 -17.17 -5.81
N PHE A 87 -13.43 -16.33 -5.51
CA PHE A 87 -12.17 -16.25 -6.27
C PHE A 87 -11.35 -17.53 -6.31
N SER A 88 -11.65 -18.53 -5.47
CA SER A 88 -10.96 -19.82 -5.51
C SER A 88 -11.41 -20.71 -6.67
N LYS A 89 -12.55 -20.39 -7.31
CA LYS A 89 -13.19 -21.27 -8.30
C LYS A 89 -13.93 -20.56 -9.41
N ASP A 90 -14.48 -19.36 -9.16
CA ASP A 90 -15.34 -18.68 -10.10
C ASP A 90 -14.50 -17.85 -11.09
N PRO A 91 -14.84 -17.85 -12.39
CA PRO A 91 -14.18 -16.99 -13.37
C PRO A 91 -14.59 -15.51 -13.18
N ILE A 92 -13.71 -14.60 -13.57
CA ILE A 92 -14.01 -13.16 -13.60
C ILE A 92 -14.91 -12.85 -14.79
N ARG A 93 -16.09 -12.32 -14.48
CA ARG A 93 -17.06 -11.90 -15.50
C ARG A 93 -16.70 -10.52 -16.04
N LEU A 94 -16.26 -10.47 -17.29
CA LEU A 94 -15.97 -9.24 -18.01
C LEU A 94 -17.25 -8.52 -18.45
N ILE A 95 -17.33 -7.22 -18.16
CA ILE A 95 -18.42 -6.32 -18.54
C ILE A 95 -17.84 -5.16 -19.36
N TYR A 96 -18.27 -5.05 -20.61
CA TYR A 96 -17.96 -3.91 -21.46
C TYR A 96 -18.94 -2.78 -21.16
N ASP A 97 -18.42 -1.61 -20.79
CA ASP A 97 -19.17 -0.41 -20.45
C ASP A 97 -18.57 0.81 -21.17
N GLY A 98 -19.03 1.03 -22.40
CA GLY A 98 -18.46 2.05 -23.29
C GLY A 98 -16.99 1.77 -23.58
N ASP A 99 -16.12 2.72 -23.22
CA ASP A 99 -14.67 2.61 -23.38
C ASP A 99 -13.99 1.84 -22.23
N TRP A 100 -14.74 1.43 -21.22
CA TRP A 100 -14.22 0.73 -20.04
C TRP A 100 -14.52 -0.77 -20.09
N LEU A 101 -13.55 -1.56 -19.64
CA LEU A 101 -13.76 -2.95 -19.25
C LEU A 101 -13.81 -3.00 -17.72
N LYS A 102 -14.80 -3.70 -17.17
CA LYS A 102 -15.04 -3.82 -15.73
C LYS A 102 -15.37 -5.26 -15.37
N ALA A 103 -15.32 -5.58 -14.08
CA ALA A 103 -15.81 -6.85 -13.56
C ALA A 103 -17.11 -6.68 -12.76
N ASP A 104 -17.90 -7.75 -12.68
CA ASP A 104 -19.16 -7.76 -11.94
C ASP A 104 -18.92 -7.77 -10.42
N LYS A 105 -18.94 -6.57 -9.81
CA LYS A 105 -18.84 -6.38 -8.35
C LYS A 105 -17.58 -6.98 -7.69
N THR A 106 -16.50 -7.06 -8.46
CA THR A 106 -15.24 -7.68 -8.06
C THR A 106 -14.08 -6.94 -8.72
N THR A 107 -12.85 -7.19 -8.29
CA THR A 107 -11.65 -6.77 -9.00
C THR A 107 -11.58 -7.41 -10.38
N LEU A 108 -11.10 -6.65 -11.37
CA LEU A 108 -11.02 -7.11 -12.76
C LEU A 108 -9.80 -8.01 -13.03
N GLY A 109 -8.71 -7.79 -12.30
CA GLY A 109 -7.42 -8.40 -12.60
C GLY A 109 -6.83 -7.91 -13.93
N ALA A 110 -7.22 -6.72 -14.41
CA ALA A 110 -6.53 -6.11 -15.53
C ALA A 110 -5.04 -5.94 -15.22
N ASP A 111 -4.76 -5.57 -13.98
CA ASP A 111 -3.44 -5.69 -13.37
C ASP A 111 -3.21 -7.12 -12.84
N ASN A 112 -2.22 -7.89 -13.31
CA ASN A 112 -1.43 -7.68 -14.54
C ASN A 112 -1.83 -8.62 -15.69
N GLY A 113 -3.08 -9.10 -15.68
CA GLY A 113 -3.59 -10.00 -16.72
C GLY A 113 -3.55 -9.41 -18.14
N ILE A 114 -3.60 -8.08 -18.29
CA ILE A 114 -3.43 -7.42 -19.59
C ILE A 114 -2.00 -7.53 -20.11
N ALA A 115 -0.97 -7.51 -19.25
CA ALA A 115 0.41 -7.73 -19.67
C ALA A 115 0.64 -9.15 -20.20
N LEU A 116 0.08 -10.15 -19.50
CA LEU A 116 0.06 -11.53 -19.98
C LEU A 116 -0.59 -11.58 -21.37
N ALA A 117 -1.75 -10.95 -21.53
CA ALA A 117 -2.44 -10.90 -22.81
C ALA A 117 -1.62 -10.20 -23.91
N TYR A 118 -0.91 -9.10 -23.60
CA TYR A 118 -0.01 -8.43 -24.55
C TYR A 118 1.13 -9.35 -24.99
N ALA A 119 1.83 -9.96 -24.03
CA ALA A 119 2.96 -10.85 -24.30
C ALA A 119 2.55 -12.03 -25.20
N LEU A 120 1.40 -12.65 -24.92
CA LEU A 120 0.87 -13.75 -25.73
C LEU A 120 0.36 -13.27 -27.10
N ALA A 121 -0.28 -12.09 -27.16
CA ALA A 121 -0.79 -11.53 -28.42
C ALA A 121 0.33 -11.20 -29.41
N VAL A 122 1.48 -10.70 -28.93
CA VAL A 122 2.67 -10.44 -29.78
C VAL A 122 3.07 -11.71 -30.54
N VAL A 123 3.11 -12.83 -29.83
CA VAL A 123 3.46 -14.15 -30.40
C VAL A 123 2.38 -14.63 -31.37
N GLU A 124 1.10 -14.58 -30.98
CA GLU A 124 0.01 -15.08 -31.84
C GLU A 124 -0.28 -14.21 -33.06
N ALA A 125 0.08 -12.92 -33.02
CA ALA A 125 -0.09 -12.01 -34.15
C ALA A 125 1.10 -12.06 -35.11
N GLY A 126 2.21 -12.73 -34.75
CA GLY A 126 3.41 -12.80 -35.56
C GLY A 126 4.04 -11.43 -35.80
N ILE A 127 3.97 -10.54 -34.80
CA ILE A 127 4.57 -9.20 -34.88
C ILE A 127 6.09 -9.36 -34.99
N PRO A 128 6.80 -8.64 -35.89
CA PRO A 128 8.25 -8.74 -35.96
C PRO A 128 8.93 -8.39 -34.64
N HIS A 129 9.76 -9.29 -34.12
CA HIS A 129 10.41 -9.18 -32.82
C HIS A 129 11.79 -9.89 -32.78
N PRO A 130 12.71 -9.47 -31.89
CA PRO A 130 13.92 -10.23 -31.53
C PRO A 130 13.57 -11.55 -30.83
N GLU A 131 14.54 -12.35 -30.40
CA GLU A 131 14.26 -13.43 -29.45
C GLU A 131 13.58 -12.83 -28.21
N LEU A 132 12.44 -13.38 -27.82
CA LEU A 132 11.68 -12.93 -26.65
C LEU A 132 11.80 -13.97 -25.54
N GLU A 133 11.98 -13.48 -24.32
CA GLU A 133 11.72 -14.24 -23.11
C GLU A 133 10.46 -13.69 -22.46
N LEU A 134 9.40 -14.49 -22.38
CA LEU A 134 8.20 -14.11 -21.64
C LEU A 134 8.36 -14.64 -20.21
N LEU A 135 8.41 -13.72 -19.25
CA LEU A 135 8.50 -14.02 -17.83
C LEU A 135 7.17 -13.69 -17.15
N PHE A 136 6.54 -14.68 -16.55
CA PHE A 136 5.34 -14.47 -15.75
C PHE A 136 5.60 -14.87 -14.30
N THR A 137 5.53 -13.91 -13.38
CA THR A 137 5.86 -14.10 -11.96
C THR A 137 4.64 -14.41 -11.10
N VAL A 138 4.82 -15.13 -10.00
CA VAL A 138 3.78 -15.35 -8.97
C VAL A 138 3.80 -14.31 -7.85
N ASP A 139 2.67 -14.15 -7.17
CA ASP A 139 2.52 -13.46 -5.88
C ASP A 139 3.19 -12.08 -5.81
N GLU A 140 2.89 -11.20 -6.78
CA GLU A 140 3.33 -9.80 -6.74
C GLU A 140 2.62 -9.08 -5.58
N GLU A 141 1.30 -9.23 -5.55
CA GLU A 141 0.36 -8.35 -4.83
C GLU A 141 0.49 -8.42 -3.31
N THR A 142 1.12 -9.49 -2.80
CA THR A 142 1.24 -9.71 -1.35
C THR A 142 2.67 -9.86 -0.86
N GLY A 143 3.58 -10.38 -1.68
CA GLY A 143 4.87 -10.86 -1.20
C GLY A 143 6.05 -10.67 -2.14
N LEU A 144 5.82 -10.35 -3.42
CA LEU A 144 6.84 -10.38 -4.47
C LEU A 144 7.62 -11.72 -4.49
N THR A 145 6.94 -12.83 -4.17
CA THR A 145 7.59 -14.14 -3.96
C THR A 145 8.24 -14.61 -5.25
N GLY A 146 7.53 -14.47 -6.38
CA GLY A 146 8.04 -14.83 -7.71
C GLY A 146 9.29 -14.04 -8.08
N ALA A 147 9.23 -12.71 -7.97
CA ALA A 147 10.37 -11.84 -8.27
C ALA A 147 11.59 -12.13 -7.37
N THR A 148 11.37 -12.41 -6.09
CA THR A 148 12.44 -12.70 -5.12
C THR A 148 13.13 -14.04 -5.36
N ALA A 149 12.42 -15.02 -5.93
CA ALA A 149 12.92 -16.36 -6.19
C ALA A 149 13.68 -16.49 -7.53
N LEU A 150 13.79 -15.42 -8.32
CA LEU A 150 14.50 -15.46 -9.59
C LEU A 150 15.99 -15.74 -9.38
N GLU A 151 16.44 -16.88 -9.87
CA GLU A 151 17.85 -17.25 -9.82
C GLU A 151 18.69 -16.39 -10.78
N PRO A 152 19.96 -16.11 -10.43
CA PRO A 152 20.91 -15.49 -11.35
C PRO A 152 21.00 -16.27 -12.67
N ASP A 153 21.20 -15.56 -13.77
CA ASP A 153 21.33 -16.13 -15.12
C ASP A 153 20.12 -16.97 -15.60
N SER A 154 18.96 -16.83 -14.96
CA SER A 154 17.71 -17.52 -15.35
C SER A 154 17.13 -17.03 -16.69
N LEU A 155 17.51 -15.80 -17.10
CA LEU A 155 17.13 -15.11 -18.34
C LEU A 155 18.38 -14.72 -19.15
N LYS A 156 18.27 -14.76 -20.47
CA LYS A 156 19.30 -14.28 -21.42
C LYS A 156 19.16 -12.79 -21.74
N GLY A 157 17.94 -12.25 -21.62
CA GLY A 157 17.55 -10.90 -21.96
C GLY A 157 18.46 -9.83 -21.39
N LYS A 158 18.74 -8.80 -22.20
CA LYS A 158 19.48 -7.61 -21.76
C LYS A 158 18.59 -6.38 -21.59
N ILE A 159 17.34 -6.48 -22.04
CA ILE A 159 16.31 -5.46 -21.93
C ILE A 159 15.10 -6.15 -21.32
N LEU A 160 14.55 -5.58 -20.24
CA LEU A 160 13.33 -6.05 -19.60
C LEU A 160 12.28 -4.95 -19.68
N LEU A 161 11.14 -5.29 -20.26
CA LEU A 161 9.94 -4.45 -20.31
C LEU A 161 8.95 -5.04 -19.31
N ASN A 162 8.88 -4.42 -18.13
CA ASN A 162 7.85 -4.69 -17.15
C ASN A 162 6.59 -3.95 -17.62
N LEU A 163 5.48 -4.67 -17.69
CA LEU A 163 4.22 -4.18 -18.24
C LEU A 163 3.20 -3.89 -17.13
N ASP A 164 3.70 -3.50 -15.95
CA ASP A 164 2.97 -3.32 -14.69
C ASP A 164 2.70 -1.84 -14.37
N SER A 165 2.89 -0.98 -15.37
CA SER A 165 2.53 0.44 -15.27
C SER A 165 1.07 0.62 -15.70
N GLU A 166 0.27 1.24 -14.84
CA GLU A 166 -1.16 1.44 -15.07
C GLU A 166 -1.49 2.71 -15.89
N ASP A 167 -0.52 3.60 -16.09
CA ASP A 167 -0.71 4.87 -16.79
C ASP A 167 -0.16 4.84 -18.23
N GLU A 168 -1.05 4.96 -19.22
CA GLU A 168 -0.68 5.05 -20.64
C GLU A 168 0.19 6.30 -20.92
N GLY A 169 1.25 6.12 -21.71
CA GLY A 169 2.19 7.18 -22.07
C GLY A 169 3.19 7.54 -20.96
N VAL A 170 3.20 6.80 -19.86
CA VAL A 170 4.16 6.96 -18.76
C VAL A 170 5.15 5.78 -18.75
N PHE A 171 6.45 6.10 -18.67
CA PHE A 171 7.51 5.11 -18.50
C PHE A 171 8.07 5.18 -17.07
N THR A 172 7.88 4.10 -16.32
CA THR A 172 8.47 3.95 -14.99
C THR A 172 9.89 3.41 -15.12
N ILE A 173 10.88 4.22 -14.74
CA ILE A 173 12.31 3.86 -14.84
C ILE A 173 12.95 3.55 -13.48
N GLY A 174 12.16 3.59 -12.40
CA GLY A 174 12.60 3.33 -11.04
C GLY A 174 11.43 3.29 -10.06
N CYS A 175 11.63 2.64 -8.92
CA CYS A 175 10.68 2.57 -7.82
C CYS A 175 11.40 2.67 -6.47
N CYS A 176 10.64 2.84 -5.39
CA CYS A 176 11.18 2.83 -4.04
C CYS A 176 11.16 1.41 -3.46
N GLY A 177 12.25 1.00 -2.80
CA GLY A 177 12.20 -0.10 -1.84
C GLY A 177 11.47 0.31 -0.56
N GLY A 178 10.96 -0.67 0.18
CA GLY A 178 10.19 -0.45 1.43
C GLY A 178 10.74 -1.23 2.62
N VAL A 179 10.50 -0.73 3.82
CA VAL A 179 10.66 -1.44 5.10
C VAL A 179 9.45 -1.08 5.97
N ASP A 180 8.98 -2.04 6.77
CA ASP A 180 8.00 -1.77 7.82
C ASP A 180 8.69 -1.87 9.19
N THR A 181 8.47 -0.90 10.07
CA THR A 181 8.92 -0.94 11.46
C THR A 181 7.75 -1.11 12.40
N ARG A 182 7.86 -2.08 13.32
CA ARG A 182 6.85 -2.37 14.35
C ARG A 182 7.44 -2.10 15.73
N VAL A 183 6.75 -1.27 16.51
CA VAL A 183 7.16 -0.91 17.88
C VAL A 183 6.03 -1.24 18.84
N TRP A 184 6.36 -1.90 19.96
CA TRP A 184 5.40 -2.35 20.95
C TRP A 184 5.72 -1.78 22.34
N PHE A 185 4.71 -1.24 22.99
CA PHE A 185 4.76 -0.78 24.38
C PHE A 185 3.92 -1.71 25.24
N PRO A 186 4.54 -2.56 26.09
CA PRO A 186 3.82 -3.33 27.09
C PRO A 186 3.10 -2.38 28.04
N LEU A 187 1.79 -2.60 28.20
CA LEU A 187 0.93 -1.73 28.98
C LEU A 187 1.06 -2.02 30.47
N GLN A 188 1.11 -0.93 31.22
CA GLN A 188 1.01 -0.91 32.65
C GLN A 188 -0.14 0.01 32.99
N TYR A 189 -0.99 -0.42 33.93
CA TYR A 189 -2.21 0.29 34.26
C TYR A 189 -2.19 0.78 35.71
N GLU A 190 -2.88 1.88 35.95
CA GLU A 190 -3.27 2.38 37.27
C GLU A 190 -4.79 2.65 37.28
N PRO A 191 -5.46 2.64 38.45
CA PRO A 191 -6.88 2.98 38.54
C PRO A 191 -7.14 4.38 37.96
N ALA A 192 -8.26 4.53 37.25
CA ALA A 192 -8.72 5.86 36.85
C ALA A 192 -9.11 6.70 38.08
N GLY A 193 -9.05 8.03 37.96
CA GLY A 193 -9.50 8.93 39.03
C GLY A 193 -10.99 8.69 39.35
N PRO A 194 -11.39 8.68 40.64
CA PRO A 194 -12.75 8.30 41.04
C PRO A 194 -13.84 9.20 40.46
N ASP A 195 -13.52 10.48 40.23
CA ASP A 195 -14.43 11.49 39.68
C ASP A 195 -14.11 11.87 38.23
N ASP A 196 -13.14 11.21 37.59
CA ASP A 196 -12.76 11.50 36.22
C ASP A 196 -13.91 11.14 35.26
N LYS A 197 -14.01 11.92 34.18
CA LYS A 197 -14.90 11.63 33.05
C LYS A 197 -14.12 11.00 31.92
N THR A 198 -14.62 9.88 31.43
CA THR A 198 -14.07 9.21 30.26
C THR A 198 -14.66 9.81 28.99
N LEU A 199 -13.77 10.20 28.07
CA LEU A 199 -14.10 10.89 26.84
C LEU A 199 -13.39 10.22 25.66
N LEU A 200 -14.11 10.05 24.56
CA LEU A 200 -13.56 9.62 23.29
C LEU A 200 -13.18 10.85 22.46
N LEU A 201 -11.89 11.06 22.29
CA LEU A 201 -11.32 12.04 21.38
C LEU A 201 -11.19 11.40 20.00
N LYS A 202 -11.84 11.99 18.99
CA LYS A 202 -11.67 11.61 17.57
C LYS A 202 -11.00 12.73 16.81
N VAL A 203 -10.07 12.36 15.93
CA VAL A 203 -9.53 13.20 14.86
C VAL A 203 -9.83 12.48 13.55
N GLY A 204 -10.48 13.16 12.62
CA GLY A 204 -10.93 12.52 11.40
C GLY A 204 -11.18 13.47 10.25
N GLY A 205 -11.68 12.91 9.15
CA GLY A 205 -11.97 13.69 7.94
C GLY A 205 -10.73 14.13 7.15
N CYS A 206 -9.55 13.56 7.45
CA CYS A 206 -8.38 13.74 6.60
C CYS A 206 -8.58 13.00 5.27
N VAL A 207 -7.97 13.51 4.20
CA VAL A 207 -8.11 12.93 2.85
C VAL A 207 -7.59 11.49 2.78
N GLY A 208 -6.48 11.18 3.46
CA GLY A 208 -5.81 9.88 3.39
C GLY A 208 -5.08 9.67 2.07
N GLY A 209 -4.79 8.43 1.66
CA GLY A 209 -4.12 8.16 0.38
C GLY A 209 -3.13 7.02 0.44
N HIS A 210 -2.54 6.70 -0.71
CA HIS A 210 -1.46 5.73 -0.79
C HIS A 210 -0.15 6.33 -0.28
N SER A 211 0.49 5.69 0.69
CA SER A 211 1.63 6.25 1.40
C SER A 211 2.93 6.31 0.60
N GLY A 212 2.96 5.73 -0.61
CA GLY A 212 3.99 5.98 -1.61
C GLY A 212 3.65 7.23 -2.43
N GLY A 213 2.84 7.06 -3.48
CA GLY A 213 2.53 8.12 -4.44
C GLY A 213 1.86 9.39 -3.87
N ASP A 214 1.08 9.30 -2.78
CA ASP A 214 0.42 10.47 -2.20
C ASP A 214 1.24 11.18 -1.11
N ILE A 215 2.38 10.64 -0.68
CA ILE A 215 3.14 11.20 0.45
C ILE A 215 3.66 12.61 0.17
N VAL A 216 3.88 12.92 -1.11
CA VAL A 216 4.30 14.24 -1.58
C VAL A 216 3.17 15.28 -1.61
N ARG A 217 1.90 14.85 -1.47
CA ARG A 217 0.71 15.71 -1.65
C ARG A 217 0.34 16.52 -0.39
N HIS A 218 1.23 16.58 0.60
CA HIS A 218 1.06 17.34 1.85
C HIS A 218 -0.27 17.02 2.59
N ARG A 219 -0.70 15.75 2.54
CA ARG A 219 -1.91 15.29 3.23
C ARG A 219 -1.65 15.11 4.72
N ALA A 220 -2.66 15.39 5.54
CA ALA A 220 -2.57 15.23 6.98
C ALA A 220 -2.53 13.75 7.36
N ASN A 221 -1.70 13.42 8.35
CA ASN A 221 -1.71 12.12 9.00
C ASN A 221 -2.49 12.22 10.31
N ALA A 222 -3.66 11.58 10.38
CA ALA A 222 -4.54 11.64 11.55
C ALA A 222 -3.88 11.14 12.85
N ASN A 223 -2.97 10.16 12.78
CA ASN A 223 -2.22 9.69 13.95
C ASN A 223 -1.34 10.81 14.52
N LYS A 224 -0.64 11.56 13.66
CA LYS A 224 0.21 12.68 14.10
C LYS A 224 -0.62 13.82 14.68
N LEU A 225 -1.78 14.12 14.10
CA LEU A 225 -2.71 15.13 14.63
C LEU A 225 -3.27 14.74 16.00
N LEU A 226 -3.66 13.47 16.16
CA LEU A 226 -4.14 12.92 17.43
C LEU A 226 -3.07 13.05 18.52
N VAL A 227 -1.85 12.59 18.24
CA VAL A 227 -0.74 12.61 19.22
C VAL A 227 -0.38 14.04 19.60
N ARG A 228 -0.32 14.97 18.63
CA ARG A 228 -0.05 16.39 18.92
C ARG A 228 -1.15 17.02 19.79
N THR A 229 -2.40 16.64 19.59
CA THR A 229 -3.53 17.07 20.42
C THR A 229 -3.42 16.52 21.84
N LEU A 230 -3.20 15.22 21.98
CA LEU A 230 -3.05 14.55 23.25
C LEU A 230 -1.88 15.10 24.06
N TRP A 231 -0.74 15.35 23.43
CA TRP A 231 0.41 15.96 24.08
C TRP A 231 0.08 17.35 24.66
N GLY A 232 -0.62 18.19 23.88
CA GLY A 232 -1.07 19.49 24.36
C GLY A 232 -2.06 19.40 25.52
N LEU A 233 -2.98 18.44 25.47
CA LEU A 233 -3.96 18.19 26.53
C LEU A 233 -3.28 17.68 27.80
N TYR A 234 -2.46 16.64 27.69
CA TYR A 234 -1.71 15.99 28.77
C TYR A 234 -0.81 16.97 29.54
N ARG A 235 -0.18 17.93 28.85
CA ARG A 235 0.67 18.95 29.49
C ARG A 235 -0.10 20.01 30.27
N SER A 236 -1.42 20.11 30.08
CA SER A 236 -2.21 21.23 30.60
C SER A 236 -3.38 20.82 31.48
N ILE A 237 -3.83 19.58 31.38
CA ILE A 237 -4.91 18.98 32.15
C ILE A 237 -4.41 17.60 32.63
N PRO A 238 -4.68 17.19 33.88
CA PRO A 238 -4.41 15.85 34.37
C PRO A 238 -5.14 14.76 33.57
N THR A 239 -4.63 14.43 32.39
CA THR A 239 -5.30 13.56 31.42
C THR A 239 -4.78 12.14 31.58
N GLY A 240 -5.67 11.18 31.82
CA GLY A 240 -5.36 9.75 31.75
C GLY A 240 -5.55 9.23 30.33
N LEU A 241 -4.67 8.33 29.87
CA LEU A 241 -4.82 7.66 28.59
C LEU A 241 -5.34 6.24 28.80
N VAL A 242 -6.41 5.84 28.12
CA VAL A 242 -6.97 4.49 28.23
C VAL A 242 -6.55 3.64 27.02
N ARG A 243 -6.72 4.18 25.80
CA ARG A 243 -6.32 3.51 24.56
C ARG A 243 -6.14 4.51 23.40
N LEU A 244 -5.43 4.08 22.38
CA LEU A 244 -5.18 4.77 21.11
C LEU A 244 -5.41 3.84 19.93
N HIS A 245 -6.16 4.28 18.93
CA HIS A 245 -6.38 3.59 17.66
C HIS A 245 -6.26 4.60 16.51
N GLY A 246 -5.66 4.22 15.38
CA GLY A 246 -5.67 5.08 14.19
C GLY A 246 -4.99 4.47 12.98
N GLY A 247 -5.40 4.92 11.79
CA GLY A 247 -5.01 4.33 10.51
C GLY A 247 -5.55 2.91 10.30
N THR A 248 -5.33 2.32 9.12
CA THR A 248 -5.92 1.03 8.72
C THR A 248 -4.91 0.03 8.15
N ALA A 249 -3.94 0.52 7.36
CA ALA A 249 -2.94 -0.31 6.69
C ALA A 249 -1.58 0.40 6.64
N HIS A 250 -0.50 -0.37 6.51
CA HIS A 250 0.87 0.15 6.50
C HIS A 250 1.13 1.12 5.32
N ASN A 251 0.53 0.83 4.17
CA ASN A 251 0.65 1.58 2.92
C ASN A 251 -0.42 2.69 2.76
N ALA A 252 -1.19 3.00 3.81
CA ALA A 252 -2.24 4.03 3.75
C ALA A 252 -1.93 5.20 4.70
N ILE A 253 -2.05 6.43 4.21
CA ILE A 253 -1.99 7.64 5.03
C ILE A 253 -3.24 7.67 5.94
N PRO A 254 -3.10 7.74 7.27
CA PRO A 254 -4.21 7.65 8.21
C PRO A 254 -5.22 8.79 8.04
N ARG A 255 -6.48 8.41 7.78
CA ARG A 255 -7.61 9.35 7.65
C ARG A 255 -8.22 9.74 8.99
N ASP A 256 -8.27 8.76 9.88
CA ASP A 256 -8.97 8.85 11.16
C ASP A 256 -8.13 8.18 12.25
N ALA A 257 -8.22 8.75 13.45
CA ALA A 257 -7.60 8.27 14.66
C ALA A 257 -8.45 8.67 15.88
N GLU A 258 -8.41 7.86 16.93
CA GLU A 258 -9.12 8.10 18.17
C GLU A 258 -8.31 7.71 19.41
N ALA A 259 -8.61 8.39 20.51
CA ALA A 259 -8.09 8.08 21.83
C ALA A 259 -9.23 8.08 22.84
N LEU A 260 -9.26 7.06 23.69
CA LEU A 260 -10.09 7.09 24.89
C LEU A 260 -9.24 7.64 26.03
N ILE A 261 -9.71 8.72 26.65
CA ILE A 261 -8.99 9.44 27.69
C ILE A 261 -9.88 9.65 28.92
N THR A 262 -9.27 9.93 30.06
CA THR A 262 -9.95 10.44 31.25
C THR A 262 -9.48 11.85 31.56
N VAL A 263 -10.36 12.70 32.06
CA VAL A 263 -10.03 14.04 32.59
C VAL A 263 -10.86 14.31 33.84
N PRO A 264 -10.39 15.15 34.78
CA PRO A 264 -11.20 15.58 35.92
C PRO A 264 -12.53 16.18 35.48
N ALA A 265 -13.61 15.95 36.25
CA ALA A 265 -14.95 16.41 35.90
C ALA A 265 -15.06 17.93 35.69
N ASP A 266 -14.32 18.71 36.47
CA ASP A 266 -14.23 20.16 36.38
C ASP A 266 -13.38 20.65 35.19
N ALA A 267 -12.56 19.76 34.59
CA ALA A 267 -11.71 20.08 33.46
C ALA A 267 -12.34 19.76 32.09
N VAL A 268 -13.50 19.10 32.03
CA VAL A 268 -14.14 18.64 30.76
C VAL A 268 -14.37 19.80 29.78
N GLU A 269 -14.93 20.92 30.25
CA GLU A 269 -15.17 22.10 29.40
C GLU A 269 -13.86 22.69 28.88
N SER A 270 -12.84 22.75 29.74
CA SER A 270 -11.52 23.26 29.37
C SER A 270 -10.81 22.35 28.34
N ALA A 271 -11.02 21.04 28.42
CA ALA A 271 -10.53 20.07 27.44
C ALA A 271 -11.20 20.28 26.07
N GLY A 272 -12.52 20.47 26.04
CA GLY A 272 -13.27 20.82 24.83
C GLY A 272 -12.73 22.07 24.14
N LYS A 273 -12.58 23.17 24.89
CA LYS A 273 -12.04 24.44 24.38
C LYS A 273 -10.61 24.29 23.81
N ARG A 274 -9.78 23.45 24.41
CA ARG A 274 -8.42 23.17 23.91
C ARG A 274 -8.45 22.40 22.60
N ILE A 275 -9.36 21.44 22.45
CA ILE A 275 -9.53 20.68 21.21
C ILE A 275 -10.05 21.58 20.09
N GLU A 276 -11.04 22.44 20.36
CA GLU A 276 -11.52 23.43 19.39
C GLU A 276 -10.40 24.35 18.91
N LYS A 277 -9.56 24.83 19.84
CA LYS A 277 -8.39 25.64 19.50
C LYS A 277 -7.38 24.87 18.64
N MET A 278 -7.13 23.59 18.95
CA MET A 278 -6.21 22.77 18.17
C MET A 278 -6.76 22.47 16.77
N LEU A 279 -8.07 22.23 16.66
CA LEU A 279 -8.76 22.05 15.37
C LEU A 279 -8.61 23.30 14.49
N ALA A 280 -8.77 24.49 15.05
CA ALA A 280 -8.54 25.74 14.32
C ALA A 280 -7.08 25.88 13.84
N VAL A 281 -6.11 25.46 14.65
CA VAL A 281 -4.69 25.41 14.26
C VAL A 281 -4.49 24.46 13.08
N PHE A 282 -4.99 23.22 13.15
CA PHE A 282 -4.83 22.25 12.06
C PHE A 282 -5.53 22.69 10.77
N ARG A 283 -6.74 23.23 10.85
CA ARG A 283 -7.44 23.77 9.68
C ARG A 283 -6.68 24.92 9.01
N ASN A 284 -5.94 25.70 9.79
CA ASN A 284 -5.09 26.75 9.24
C ASN A 284 -3.79 26.19 8.65
N GLU A 285 -3.11 25.28 9.34
CA GLU A 285 -1.85 24.66 8.88
C GLU A 285 -2.03 23.87 7.58
N TYR A 286 -3.14 23.14 7.44
CA TYR A 286 -3.44 22.33 6.25
C TYR A 286 -4.37 23.04 5.25
N LYS A 287 -4.53 24.36 5.37
CA LYS A 287 -5.40 25.15 4.49
C LYS A 287 -4.98 24.96 3.03
N GLY A 288 -5.92 24.53 2.19
CA GLY A 288 -5.70 24.27 0.77
C GLY A 288 -5.38 22.80 0.44
N PHE A 289 -4.97 22.01 1.42
CA PHE A 289 -4.68 20.57 1.27
C PHE A 289 -5.79 19.71 1.86
N GLU A 290 -6.31 20.11 3.02
CA GLU A 290 -7.31 19.38 3.77
C GLU A 290 -8.57 20.23 3.98
N LYS A 291 -9.72 19.73 3.51
CA LYS A 291 -10.99 20.47 3.59
C LYS A 291 -11.84 20.09 4.79
N ASN A 292 -11.71 18.86 5.26
CA ASN A 292 -12.68 18.22 6.14
C ASN A 292 -12.10 17.77 7.48
N ILE A 293 -10.87 18.22 7.84
CA ILE A 293 -10.32 17.92 9.17
C ILE A 293 -11.33 18.34 10.23
N ASP A 294 -11.67 17.38 11.08
CA ASP A 294 -12.58 17.56 12.19
C ASP A 294 -12.08 16.84 13.44
N MET A 295 -12.50 17.36 14.59
CA MET A 295 -12.16 16.80 15.89
C MET A 295 -13.37 16.85 16.80
N SER A 296 -13.58 15.79 17.57
CA SER A 296 -14.66 15.76 18.56
C SER A 296 -14.22 15.13 19.86
N LEU A 297 -14.85 15.56 20.95
CA LEU A 297 -14.68 14.99 22.28
C LEU A 297 -16.06 14.60 22.79
N LYS A 298 -16.31 13.31 22.96
CA LYS A 298 -17.64 12.81 23.35
C LYS A 298 -17.56 12.00 24.65
N PRO A 299 -18.54 12.10 25.56
CA PRO A 299 -18.62 11.22 26.72
C PRO A 299 -18.68 9.76 26.31
N GLU A 300 -18.02 8.90 27.09
CA GLU A 300 -18.02 7.45 26.91
C GLU A 300 -18.18 6.76 28.27
N LYS A 301 -18.39 5.44 28.27
CA LYS A 301 -18.47 4.66 29.52
C LYS A 301 -17.23 4.90 30.40
N PRO A 302 -17.41 5.04 31.74
CA PRO A 302 -16.29 5.20 32.65
C PRO A 302 -15.25 4.10 32.49
N ALA A 303 -14.00 4.49 32.36
CA ALA A 303 -12.87 3.57 32.35
C ALA A 303 -12.46 3.25 33.79
N GLU A 304 -12.23 1.97 34.08
CA GLU A 304 -11.75 1.54 35.40
C GLU A 304 -10.25 1.78 35.59
N ARG A 305 -9.49 1.73 34.49
CA ARG A 305 -8.03 1.82 34.47
C ARG A 305 -7.54 2.71 33.35
N ILE A 306 -6.42 3.39 33.61
CA ILE A 306 -5.67 4.17 32.64
C ILE A 306 -4.25 3.60 32.53
N ILE A 307 -3.60 3.82 31.40
CA ILE A 307 -2.18 3.58 31.21
C ILE A 307 -1.42 4.48 32.19
N THR A 308 -0.44 3.94 32.92
CA THR A 308 0.32 4.70 33.93
C THR A 308 0.88 5.99 33.33
N LYS A 309 0.95 7.06 34.15
CA LYS A 309 1.43 8.38 33.67
C LYS A 309 2.81 8.33 33.05
N VAL A 310 3.73 7.56 33.64
CA VAL A 310 5.10 7.37 33.13
C VAL A 310 5.08 6.75 31.73
N LEU A 311 4.25 5.72 31.53
CA LEU A 311 4.15 5.05 30.24
C LEU A 311 3.41 5.91 29.21
N THR A 312 2.34 6.58 29.61
CA THR A 312 1.60 7.54 28.76
C THR A 312 2.53 8.62 28.24
N GLU A 313 3.32 9.24 29.11
CA GLU A 313 4.29 10.25 28.71
C GLU A 313 5.35 9.69 27.74
N ARG A 314 5.88 8.49 28.01
CA ARG A 314 6.84 7.82 27.12
C ARG A 314 6.25 7.56 25.73
N ILE A 315 5.04 7.00 25.67
CA ILE A 315 4.32 6.72 24.42
C ILE A 315 4.10 8.02 23.64
N LEU A 316 3.55 9.06 24.29
CA LEU A 316 3.23 10.32 23.61
C LEU A 316 4.49 11.04 23.12
N ARG A 317 5.58 11.06 23.91
CA ARG A 317 6.87 11.63 23.49
C ARG A 317 7.45 10.89 22.28
N PHE A 318 7.48 9.55 22.34
CA PHE A 318 7.92 8.72 21.23
C PHE A 318 7.12 9.02 19.97
N MET A 319 5.78 8.94 20.04
CA MET A 319 4.92 9.15 18.88
C MET A 319 4.98 10.60 18.35
N LEU A 320 5.26 11.58 19.21
CA LEU A 320 5.42 12.97 18.81
C LEU A 320 6.73 13.16 18.03
N ALA A 321 7.83 12.60 18.53
CA ALA A 321 9.15 12.63 17.89
C ALA A 321 9.25 11.75 16.64
N TYR A 322 8.40 10.72 16.53
CA TYR A 322 8.43 9.78 15.42
C TYR A 322 8.26 10.49 14.06
N PRO A 323 9.16 10.29 13.09
CA PRO A 323 9.11 11.01 11.83
C PRO A 323 7.89 10.60 10.99
N ASN A 324 7.39 11.50 10.14
CA ASN A 324 6.29 11.22 9.23
C ASN A 324 6.32 12.18 8.04
N GLY A 325 6.03 11.68 6.85
CA GLY A 325 6.04 12.42 5.60
C GLY A 325 7.33 12.22 4.84
N ILE A 326 7.67 13.21 4.02
CA ILE A 326 8.90 13.25 3.23
C ILE A 326 10.09 13.53 4.16
N GLU A 327 11.11 12.71 4.06
CA GLU A 327 12.43 13.00 4.66
C GLU A 327 13.28 13.77 3.66
N GLU A 328 13.31 13.32 2.40
CA GLU A 328 14.06 13.97 1.31
C GLU A 328 13.27 13.89 0.00
N LEU A 329 13.31 14.98 -0.78
CA LEU A 329 12.75 15.01 -2.13
C LEU A 329 13.76 14.44 -3.13
N ASP A 330 13.25 13.87 -4.21
CA ASP A 330 14.11 13.42 -5.29
C ASP A 330 14.96 14.60 -5.84
N PRO A 331 16.29 14.43 -6.02
CA PRO A 331 17.14 15.51 -6.53
C PRO A 331 16.68 16.11 -7.86
N SER A 332 15.97 15.35 -8.69
CA SER A 332 15.39 15.84 -9.95
C SER A 332 14.34 16.93 -9.75
N VAL A 333 13.66 16.98 -8.59
CA VAL A 333 12.69 18.04 -8.25
C VAL A 333 13.36 19.41 -8.32
N TYR A 334 14.58 19.53 -7.79
CA TYR A 334 15.35 20.78 -7.80
C TYR A 334 15.85 21.16 -9.20
N GLN A 335 15.72 20.27 -10.18
CA GLN A 335 16.09 20.45 -11.59
C GLN A 335 14.86 20.62 -12.50
N GLY A 336 13.66 20.78 -11.93
CA GLY A 336 12.41 20.92 -12.67
C GLY A 336 11.72 19.60 -13.03
N GLY A 337 12.17 18.49 -12.42
CA GLY A 337 11.50 17.20 -12.50
C GLY A 337 10.16 17.15 -11.75
N PRO A 338 9.41 16.03 -11.88
CA PRO A 338 8.15 15.85 -11.18
C PRO A 338 8.36 15.80 -9.66
N LEU A 339 7.35 16.21 -8.89
CA LEU A 339 7.41 16.18 -7.44
C LEU A 339 7.42 14.72 -6.94
N LEU A 340 8.59 14.25 -6.54
CA LEU A 340 8.83 12.89 -6.06
C LEU A 340 9.54 12.93 -4.70
N ALA A 341 9.23 11.95 -3.85
CA ALA A 341 10.00 11.70 -2.64
C ALA A 341 11.14 10.74 -2.96
N GLU A 342 12.37 11.07 -2.55
CA GLU A 342 13.46 10.12 -2.53
C GLU A 342 13.29 9.17 -1.34
N THR A 343 13.08 9.73 -0.15
CA THR A 343 12.93 9.01 1.11
C THR A 343 11.74 9.55 1.90
N SER A 344 10.93 8.66 2.45
CA SER A 344 9.75 9.04 3.24
C SER A 344 9.39 7.99 4.30
N ASN A 345 8.55 8.38 5.26
CA ASN A 345 7.98 7.49 6.25
C ASN A 345 6.50 7.77 6.48
N ASN A 346 5.68 6.72 6.51
CA ASN A 346 4.28 6.80 6.88
C ASN A 346 4.07 6.29 8.30
N PHE A 347 3.64 7.15 9.21
CA PHE A 347 3.24 6.75 10.56
C PHE A 347 1.84 6.12 10.54
N ALA A 348 1.80 4.85 10.17
CA ALA A 348 0.66 4.23 9.50
C ALA A 348 -0.43 3.75 10.46
N VAL A 349 -0.09 2.95 11.47
CA VAL A 349 -1.12 2.32 12.32
C VAL A 349 -0.73 2.42 13.79
N ILE A 350 -1.70 2.85 14.61
CA ILE A 350 -1.64 2.72 16.07
C ILE A 350 -2.77 1.80 16.50
N ARG A 351 -2.45 0.80 17.31
CA ARG A 351 -3.43 -0.10 17.92
C ARG A 351 -3.15 -0.31 19.40
N THR A 352 -4.18 -0.23 20.21
CA THR A 352 -4.18 -0.78 21.56
C THR A 352 -4.89 -2.12 21.46
N GLU A 353 -4.13 -3.19 21.57
CA GLU A 353 -4.57 -4.58 21.44
C GLU A 353 -3.91 -5.39 22.55
N ASP A 354 -4.68 -6.25 23.19
CA ASP A 354 -4.26 -7.01 24.36
C ASP A 354 -3.75 -6.07 25.47
N ASP A 355 -2.58 -6.36 26.04
CA ASP A 355 -1.85 -5.49 26.96
C ASP A 355 -0.69 -4.76 26.25
N THR A 356 -0.87 -4.36 25.00
CA THR A 356 0.15 -3.63 24.22
C THR A 356 -0.41 -2.44 23.44
N VAL A 357 0.37 -1.36 23.36
CA VAL A 357 0.22 -0.37 22.28
C VAL A 357 1.20 -0.74 21.17
N ARG A 358 0.66 -1.05 20.00
CA ARG A 358 1.39 -1.40 18.78
C ARG A 358 1.39 -0.21 17.83
N VAL A 359 2.56 0.09 17.30
CA VAL A 359 2.81 1.15 16.33
C VAL A 359 3.46 0.52 15.11
N LEU A 360 2.95 0.87 13.93
CA LEU A 360 3.48 0.44 12.65
C LEU A 360 3.74 1.67 11.79
N SER A 361 4.94 1.72 11.22
CA SER A 361 5.28 2.67 10.16
C SER A 361 5.84 1.97 8.94
N SER A 362 5.75 2.62 7.79
CA SER A 362 6.27 2.12 6.52
C SER A 362 7.21 3.15 5.90
N GLN A 363 8.49 2.83 5.84
CA GLN A 363 9.54 3.63 5.23
C GLN A 363 9.68 3.25 3.76
N ARG A 364 9.89 4.24 2.89
CA ARG A 364 10.12 4.04 1.47
C ARG A 364 11.32 4.87 1.03
N SER A 365 12.21 4.29 0.23
CA SER A 365 13.24 5.08 -0.45
C SER A 365 13.66 4.49 -1.79
N GLN A 366 14.06 5.35 -2.72
CA GLN A 366 14.78 4.95 -3.93
C GLN A 366 16.25 4.60 -3.62
N VAL A 367 16.80 5.13 -2.51
CA VAL A 367 18.18 4.95 -2.09
C VAL A 367 18.21 4.04 -0.86
N MET A 368 18.67 2.79 -1.02
CA MET A 368 18.61 1.79 0.06
C MET A 368 19.35 2.23 1.33
N SER A 369 20.49 2.89 1.20
CA SER A 369 21.22 3.43 2.35
C SER A 369 20.46 4.55 3.08
N ALA A 370 19.66 5.36 2.37
CA ALA A 370 18.83 6.39 2.97
C ALA A 370 17.61 5.80 3.70
N ARG A 371 16.99 4.76 3.12
CA ARG A 371 15.97 3.95 3.81
C ARG A 371 16.52 3.39 5.11
N ASP A 372 17.69 2.76 5.07
CA ASP A 372 18.30 2.13 6.24
C ASP A 372 18.67 3.16 7.31
N MET A 373 19.17 4.33 6.91
CA MET A 373 19.42 5.45 7.81
C MET A 373 18.12 5.94 8.48
N MET A 374 17.02 6.06 7.73
CA MET A 374 15.72 6.44 8.28
C MET A 374 15.19 5.41 9.29
N THR A 375 15.34 4.12 8.99
CA THR A 375 15.00 3.03 9.91
C THR A 375 15.84 3.13 11.18
N GLN A 376 17.15 3.35 11.08
CA GLN A 376 18.04 3.53 12.24
C GLN A 376 17.63 4.75 13.09
N LYS A 377 17.26 5.88 12.47
CA LYS A 377 16.75 7.05 13.21
C LYS A 377 15.52 6.70 14.05
N ILE A 378 14.62 5.89 13.48
CA ILE A 378 13.40 5.42 14.14
C ILE A 378 13.72 4.48 15.31
N GLU A 379 14.67 3.56 15.13
CA GLU A 379 15.09 2.61 16.15
C GLU A 379 15.78 3.27 17.36
N MET A 380 16.30 4.50 17.20
CA MET A 380 16.95 5.26 18.27
C MET A 380 15.97 6.04 19.17
N ILE A 381 14.70 6.16 18.80
CA ILE A 381 13.66 6.88 19.58
C ILE A 381 13.18 6.02 20.74
#